data_AF-A0A850G6X4-F1
#
_entry.id   AF-A0A850G6X4-F1
#
_cell.length_a   1.000
_cell.length_b   1.000
_cell.length_c   1.000
_cell.angle_alpha   90.00
_cell.angle_beta   90.00
_cell.angle_gamma   90.00
#
_symmetry.space_group_name_H-M   'P 1'
#
loop_
_entity.id
_entity.type
_entity.pdbx_description
1 polymer ?
#
loop_
_entity_poly.entity_id
_entity_poly.type
_entity_poly.pdbx_seq_one_letter_code
_entity_poly.pdbx_strand_id
1 'polypeptide(L)'
;MTNRIKFSLLLCPCLALFACDQVDDFADLDEAEALAEIAEIAELGEWPVRTASPQPSAAVAGLDIAPSSAAIPEQTSACGITNKAKSPHAEHLIGWVRWAMSQPQDGPIADLTGEDCAMGQSGPYWYLAGTFGGAVTRECDMPAGKKIVLPLVNQWWIAAPEYYPDEESVAAVIPYFLDSWAEARANTCSLTLRIDGHDVRDSIEDYDDDFYLVVDEPFEVDVAWELDWTVGGLMPSIGAGYYAVINPLPPGDHVIELGGEICGDSPFSTSATYQLHVGP
;
A
#
# COMPACT_ATOMS: atom_id res chain seq x y z
N MET A 1 -10.57 -71.33 -17.00
CA MET A 1 -10.39 -70.48 -18.21
C MET A 1 -11.04 -69.16 -17.90
N THR A 2 -10.26 -68.15 -17.54
CA THR A 2 -10.76 -66.91 -16.95
C THR A 2 -10.29 -65.74 -17.81
N ASN A 3 -11.24 -65.07 -18.46
CA ASN A 3 -11.01 -63.93 -19.35
C ASN A 3 -10.46 -62.73 -18.54
N ARG A 4 -9.34 -62.16 -18.99
CA ARG A 4 -8.85 -60.84 -18.53
C ARG A 4 -9.24 -59.77 -19.55
N ILE A 5 -10.05 -58.82 -19.12
CA ILE A 5 -10.35 -57.58 -19.85
C ILE A 5 -9.19 -56.61 -19.64
N LYS A 6 -8.62 -56.06 -20.71
CA LYS A 6 -7.63 -54.97 -20.66
C LYS A 6 -8.38 -53.63 -20.72
N PHE A 7 -8.21 -52.79 -19.69
CA PHE A 7 -8.57 -51.38 -19.75
C PHE A 7 -7.35 -50.58 -20.20
N SER A 8 -7.52 -49.78 -21.27
CA SER A 8 -6.55 -48.80 -21.74
C SER A 8 -6.92 -47.46 -21.10
N LEU A 9 -6.06 -46.92 -20.22
CA LEU A 9 -6.19 -45.55 -19.75
C LEU A 9 -5.59 -44.60 -20.79
N LEU A 10 -6.42 -43.71 -21.34
CA LEU A 10 -5.98 -42.48 -21.98
C LEU A 10 -5.47 -41.51 -20.90
N LEU A 11 -4.28 -40.97 -21.10
CA LEU A 11 -3.74 -39.83 -20.34
C LEU A 11 -4.46 -38.54 -20.78
N CYS A 12 -5.12 -37.88 -19.82
CA CYS A 12 -5.65 -36.53 -19.95
C CYS A 12 -4.59 -35.54 -19.37
N PRO A 13 -4.20 -34.47 -20.08
CA PRO A 13 -3.23 -33.51 -19.57
C PRO A 13 -3.94 -32.43 -18.74
N CYS A 14 -4.22 -32.71 -17.47
CA CYS A 14 -4.70 -31.73 -16.49
C CYS A 14 -3.75 -31.65 -15.28
N LEU A 15 -2.49 -31.28 -15.52
CA LEU A 15 -1.44 -31.27 -14.48
C LEU A 15 -0.76 -29.91 -14.30
N ALA A 16 -1.43 -28.80 -14.67
CA ALA A 16 -0.87 -27.45 -14.53
C ALA A 16 -1.56 -26.57 -13.47
N LEU A 17 -2.59 -27.05 -12.76
CA LEU A 17 -3.37 -26.22 -11.82
C LEU A 17 -3.25 -26.61 -10.34
N PHE A 18 -2.47 -27.65 -9.99
CA PHE A 18 -2.45 -28.21 -8.64
C PHE A 18 -1.16 -27.94 -7.83
N ALA A 19 -0.26 -27.09 -8.32
CA ALA A 19 1.08 -26.93 -7.72
C ALA A 19 1.26 -25.70 -6.82
N CYS A 20 0.23 -24.85 -6.64
CA CYS A 20 0.41 -23.55 -5.97
C CYS A 20 0.18 -23.55 -4.44
N ASP A 21 -0.23 -24.66 -3.84
CA ASP A 21 -0.86 -24.61 -2.50
C ASP A 21 0.07 -24.94 -1.33
N GLN A 22 1.39 -25.05 -1.52
CA GLN A 22 2.29 -25.50 -0.45
C GLN A 22 3.65 -24.81 -0.53
N VAL A 23 3.75 -23.58 -0.01
CA VAL A 23 5.01 -23.05 0.55
C VAL A 23 4.73 -21.95 1.59
N ASP A 24 5.22 -22.24 2.80
CA ASP A 24 5.55 -21.36 3.93
C ASP A 24 4.42 -20.76 4.79
N ASP A 25 3.93 -21.61 5.69
CA ASP A 25 3.09 -21.31 6.85
C ASP A 25 3.95 -21.23 8.13
N PHE A 26 4.88 -20.27 8.18
CA PHE A 26 5.76 -20.03 9.34
C PHE A 26 5.79 -18.56 9.81
N ALA A 27 4.91 -17.69 9.29
CA ALA A 27 4.90 -16.25 9.58
C ALA A 27 3.98 -15.82 10.75
N ASP A 28 3.04 -16.65 11.17
CA ASP A 28 1.96 -16.23 12.09
C ASP A 28 2.41 -15.76 13.48
N LEU A 29 3.61 -16.14 13.94
CA LEU A 29 4.16 -15.69 15.22
C LEU A 29 4.95 -14.38 15.12
N ASP A 30 5.48 -14.03 13.93
CA ASP A 30 6.16 -12.76 13.71
C ASP A 30 5.17 -11.60 13.51
N GLU A 31 3.99 -11.91 13.00
CA GLU A 31 2.98 -10.91 12.68
C GLU A 31 2.37 -10.30 13.95
N ALA A 32 2.00 -11.10 14.94
CA ALA A 32 1.45 -10.57 16.19
C ALA A 32 2.42 -9.64 16.96
N GLU A 33 3.73 -9.91 16.92
CA GLU A 33 4.75 -9.04 17.52
C GLU A 33 4.96 -7.77 16.68
N ALA A 34 4.97 -7.88 15.35
CA ALA A 34 5.07 -6.73 14.44
C ALA A 34 3.84 -5.80 14.54
N LEU A 35 2.63 -6.36 14.68
CA LEU A 35 1.39 -5.62 14.91
C LEU A 35 1.43 -4.87 16.25
N ALA A 36 2.04 -5.46 17.29
CA ALA A 36 2.25 -4.79 18.57
C ALA A 36 3.23 -3.61 18.48
N GLU A 37 4.25 -3.68 17.63
CA GLU A 37 5.19 -2.56 17.40
C GLU A 37 4.56 -1.40 16.60
N ILE A 38 3.60 -1.64 15.70
CA ILE A 38 2.85 -0.56 15.02
C ILE A 38 2.10 0.32 16.05
N ALA A 39 1.65 -0.28 17.15
CA ALA A 39 0.95 0.46 18.20
C ALA A 39 1.87 1.49 18.90
N GLU A 40 3.20 1.32 18.85
CA GLU A 40 4.20 2.19 19.47
C GLU A 40 4.84 3.24 18.53
N ILE A 41 4.47 3.31 17.24
CA ILE A 41 4.92 4.41 16.37
C ILE A 41 4.10 5.67 16.67
N ALA A 42 4.40 6.28 17.81
CA ALA A 42 3.87 7.55 18.28
C ALA A 42 4.88 8.20 19.21
N GLU A 43 6.13 8.36 18.77
CA GLU A 43 7.04 9.35 19.34
C GLU A 43 8.27 9.46 18.43
N LEU A 44 8.70 10.70 18.16
CA LEU A 44 9.94 11.09 17.46
C LEU A 44 9.85 11.35 15.94
N GLY A 45 9.42 12.56 15.60
CA GLY A 45 9.70 13.18 14.30
C GLY A 45 9.75 14.70 14.40
N GLU A 46 10.85 15.28 14.89
CA GLU A 46 11.12 16.70 14.62
C GLU A 46 11.53 16.84 13.15
N TRP A 47 10.63 17.35 12.31
CA TRP A 47 10.88 17.50 10.88
C TRP A 47 11.72 18.74 10.58
N PRO A 48 12.72 18.67 9.68
CA PRO A 48 13.46 19.85 9.26
C PRO A 48 12.55 20.78 8.46
N VAL A 49 12.40 22.03 8.91
CA VAL A 49 11.71 23.09 8.17
C VAL A 49 12.46 23.33 6.85
N ARG A 50 11.86 22.94 5.72
CA ARG A 50 12.42 23.23 4.39
C ARG A 50 11.91 24.58 3.89
N THR A 51 12.82 25.51 3.61
CA THR A 51 12.49 26.72 2.85
C THR A 51 12.31 26.35 1.39
N ALA A 52 11.13 26.62 0.82
CA ALA A 52 10.80 26.37 -0.57
C ALA A 52 11.92 26.86 -1.52
N SER A 53 12.53 25.92 -2.25
CA SER A 53 13.43 26.25 -3.36
C SER A 53 12.62 26.44 -4.64
N PRO A 54 12.92 27.44 -5.48
CA PRO A 54 12.15 27.69 -6.69
C PRO A 54 12.34 26.55 -7.70
N GLN A 55 11.21 26.05 -8.21
CA GLN A 55 11.16 25.03 -9.27
C GLN A 55 11.88 25.51 -10.55
N PRO A 56 12.80 24.72 -11.12
CA PRO A 56 13.32 24.99 -12.46
C PRO A 56 12.27 24.61 -13.53
N SER A 57 12.07 25.50 -14.49
CA SER A 57 11.26 25.26 -15.69
C SER A 57 11.92 24.18 -16.55
N ALA A 58 11.15 23.12 -16.86
CA ALA A 58 11.59 22.01 -17.68
C ALA A 58 11.87 22.44 -19.13
N ALA A 59 13.12 22.26 -19.57
CA ALA A 59 13.48 22.14 -20.98
C ALA A 59 13.92 20.69 -21.22
N VAL A 60 13.18 19.99 -22.07
CA VAL A 60 13.46 18.60 -22.45
C VAL A 60 14.61 18.59 -23.45
N ALA A 61 15.73 17.95 -23.11
CA ALA A 61 16.78 17.59 -24.05
C ALA A 61 16.90 16.06 -24.03
N GLY A 62 16.58 15.43 -25.16
CA GLY A 62 16.65 13.98 -25.33
C GLY A 62 18.10 13.50 -25.35
N LEU A 63 18.34 12.36 -24.71
CA LEU A 63 19.54 11.56 -24.92
C LEU A 63 19.13 10.10 -25.07
N ASP A 64 19.42 9.55 -26.26
CA ASP A 64 19.25 8.15 -26.59
C ASP A 64 20.26 7.30 -25.79
N ILE A 65 19.76 6.39 -24.94
CA ILE A 65 20.57 5.35 -24.30
C ILE A 65 20.16 4.00 -24.90
N ALA A 66 21.11 3.34 -25.57
CA ALA A 66 20.96 1.97 -26.06
C ALA A 66 21.09 0.97 -24.89
N PRO A 67 20.35 -0.15 -24.89
CA PRO A 67 20.35 -1.07 -23.77
C PRO A 67 21.67 -1.86 -23.68
N SER A 68 22.32 -1.79 -22.52
CA SER A 68 23.40 -2.69 -22.14
C SER A 68 22.79 -3.98 -21.58
N SER A 69 23.10 -5.12 -22.18
CA SER A 69 22.69 -6.45 -21.72
C SER A 69 23.49 -6.82 -20.47
N ALA A 70 22.90 -6.58 -19.30
CA ALA A 70 23.27 -7.25 -18.05
C ALA A 70 22.35 -8.45 -17.85
N ALA A 71 22.91 -9.60 -17.49
CA ALA A 71 22.17 -10.82 -17.26
C ALA A 71 21.35 -10.71 -15.96
N ILE A 72 20.04 -10.98 -16.08
CA ILE A 72 19.08 -11.00 -14.96
C ILE A 72 19.34 -12.26 -14.12
N PRO A 73 19.46 -12.17 -12.78
CA PRO A 73 19.56 -13.35 -11.92
C PRO A 73 18.26 -14.17 -11.95
N GLU A 74 18.34 -15.45 -11.55
CA GLU A 74 17.26 -16.45 -11.62
C GLU A 74 15.86 -15.88 -11.34
N GLN A 75 14.98 -15.99 -12.35
CA GLN A 75 13.61 -15.51 -12.28
C GLN A 75 12.87 -16.19 -11.13
N THR A 76 12.57 -15.43 -10.08
CA THR A 76 11.46 -15.77 -9.19
C THR A 76 10.24 -15.94 -10.09
N SER A 77 9.60 -17.11 -10.04
CA SER A 77 8.43 -17.35 -10.89
C SER A 77 7.36 -16.30 -10.60
N ALA A 78 6.60 -15.87 -11.60
CA ALA A 78 5.50 -14.91 -11.45
C ALA A 78 4.56 -15.27 -10.28
N CYS A 79 4.32 -16.57 -10.05
CA CYS A 79 3.51 -17.07 -8.94
C CYS A 79 4.20 -16.86 -7.56
N GLY A 80 5.51 -17.01 -7.46
CA GLY A 80 6.26 -16.77 -6.23
C GLY A 80 6.29 -15.29 -5.83
N ILE A 81 6.20 -14.37 -6.79
CA ILE A 81 6.26 -12.93 -6.50
C ILE A 81 4.88 -12.34 -6.18
N THR A 82 3.82 -12.75 -6.86
CA THR A 82 2.45 -12.27 -6.58
C THR A 82 1.90 -12.82 -5.26
N ASN A 83 2.27 -14.04 -4.87
CA ASN A 83 1.91 -14.63 -3.56
C ASN A 83 2.51 -13.88 -2.35
N LYS A 84 3.42 -12.93 -2.57
CA LYS A 84 3.97 -12.07 -1.50
C LYS A 84 2.97 -11.05 -1.00
N ALA A 85 1.98 -10.65 -1.81
CA ALA A 85 0.94 -9.73 -1.37
C ALA A 85 -0.12 -10.47 -0.55
N LYS A 86 -0.32 -10.02 0.68
CA LYS A 86 -1.20 -10.57 1.70
C LYS A 86 -2.30 -9.57 2.05
N SER A 87 -3.41 -10.11 2.56
CA SER A 87 -4.50 -9.32 3.12
C SER A 87 -4.00 -8.44 4.26
N PRO A 88 -4.46 -7.19 4.34
CA PRO A 88 -4.11 -6.30 5.44
C PRO A 88 -4.92 -6.63 6.70
N HIS A 89 -4.45 -6.09 7.83
CA HIS A 89 -5.12 -6.07 9.12
C HIS A 89 -5.27 -4.61 9.55
N ALA A 90 -6.09 -4.34 10.56
CA ALA A 90 -6.41 -2.99 11.01
C ALA A 90 -5.15 -2.16 11.31
N GLU A 91 -4.14 -2.78 11.90
CA GLU A 91 -2.88 -2.17 12.28
C GLU A 91 -2.10 -1.68 11.06
N HIS A 92 -2.17 -2.38 9.92
CA HIS A 92 -1.50 -1.93 8.69
C HIS A 92 -2.09 -0.60 8.19
N LEU A 93 -3.42 -0.45 8.26
CA LEU A 93 -4.08 0.82 7.96
C LEU A 93 -3.72 1.89 9.00
N ILE A 94 -3.84 1.58 10.30
CA ILE A 94 -3.53 2.50 11.40
C ILE A 94 -2.09 3.02 11.28
N GLY A 95 -1.13 2.13 11.09
CA GLY A 95 0.28 2.45 10.95
C GLY A 95 0.56 3.30 9.72
N TRP A 96 -0.05 2.99 8.57
CA TRP A 96 0.10 3.79 7.37
C TRP A 96 -0.47 5.20 7.57
N VAL A 97 -1.66 5.35 8.18
CA VAL A 97 -2.27 6.67 8.44
C VAL A 97 -1.43 7.47 9.43
N ARG A 98 -0.94 6.86 10.53
CA ARG A 98 -0.03 7.53 11.49
C ARG A 98 1.25 8.01 10.82
N TRP A 99 1.88 7.15 10.02
CA TRP A 99 3.04 7.54 9.25
C TRP A 99 2.69 8.70 8.32
N ALA A 100 1.69 8.56 7.46
CA ALA A 100 1.31 9.56 6.47
C ALA A 100 0.98 10.94 7.07
N MET A 101 0.21 10.97 8.15
CA MET A 101 -0.26 12.22 8.77
C MET A 101 0.81 12.92 9.61
N SER A 102 1.79 12.16 10.09
CA SER A 102 2.93 12.76 10.79
C SER A 102 3.94 13.42 9.84
N GLN A 103 3.79 13.31 8.51
CA GLN A 103 4.73 13.92 7.55
C GLN A 103 4.42 15.42 7.29
N PRO A 104 5.39 16.23 6.80
CA PRO A 104 5.16 17.63 6.39
C PRO A 104 4.46 17.78 5.04
N GLN A 105 3.82 18.95 4.79
CA GLN A 105 3.16 19.43 3.55
C GLN A 105 3.50 18.65 2.27
N ASP A 106 4.78 18.78 1.99
CA ASP A 106 5.52 18.42 0.79
C ASP A 106 6.17 17.04 0.89
N GLY A 107 5.77 16.23 1.88
CA GLY A 107 6.33 14.91 2.18
C GLY A 107 5.88 13.80 1.21
N PRO A 108 6.02 12.53 1.60
CA PRO A 108 5.97 11.37 0.70
C PRO A 108 4.73 11.24 -0.20
N ILE A 109 3.56 11.73 0.24
CA ILE A 109 2.34 11.72 -0.59
C ILE A 109 2.40 12.77 -1.71
N ALA A 110 2.97 13.95 -1.43
CA ALA A 110 3.11 15.05 -2.37
C ALA A 110 4.40 14.96 -3.22
N ASP A 111 5.37 14.16 -2.78
CA ASP A 111 6.64 13.94 -3.48
C ASP A 111 6.42 13.35 -4.87
N LEU A 112 6.98 14.01 -5.90
CA LEU A 112 6.85 13.60 -7.29
C LEU A 112 7.98 12.68 -7.77
N THR A 113 9.00 12.47 -6.94
CA THR A 113 10.29 11.88 -7.32
C THR A 113 10.65 10.62 -6.55
N GLY A 114 10.20 10.50 -5.30
CA GLY A 114 10.55 9.40 -4.40
C GLY A 114 11.70 9.72 -3.44
N GLU A 115 12.32 10.92 -3.54
CA GLU A 115 13.38 11.39 -2.63
C GLU A 115 12.98 11.33 -1.15
N ASP A 116 11.68 11.44 -0.83
CA ASP A 116 11.18 11.42 0.54
C ASP A 116 10.63 10.04 0.97
N CYS A 117 10.76 8.98 0.16
CA CYS A 117 10.14 7.68 0.49
C CYS A 117 10.64 7.04 1.81
N ALA A 118 11.87 7.38 2.23
CA ALA A 118 12.48 6.91 3.47
C ALA A 118 12.13 7.78 4.69
N MET A 119 11.40 8.88 4.50
CA MET A 119 11.03 9.82 5.54
C MET A 119 10.13 9.14 6.59
N GLY A 120 10.52 9.25 7.86
CA GLY A 120 9.71 8.74 8.98
C GLY A 120 9.58 7.21 9.07
N GLN A 121 10.32 6.44 8.27
CA GLN A 121 10.21 4.97 8.26
C GLN A 121 10.96 4.35 9.44
N SER A 122 10.32 3.42 10.15
CA SER A 122 10.92 2.69 11.27
C SER A 122 10.21 1.35 11.49
N GLY A 123 10.73 0.49 12.38
CA GLY A 123 10.10 -0.79 12.70
C GLY A 123 10.13 -1.82 11.55
N PRO A 124 9.29 -2.86 11.57
CA PRO A 124 9.33 -3.96 10.61
C PRO A 124 8.65 -3.63 9.26
N TYR A 125 7.95 -2.51 9.18
CA TYR A 125 7.21 -2.08 8.00
C TYR A 125 7.92 -0.97 7.22
N TRP A 126 7.61 -0.89 5.93
CA TRP A 126 8.00 0.19 5.04
C TRP A 126 6.76 0.69 4.31
N TYR A 127 6.34 1.92 4.58
CA TYR A 127 5.11 2.47 4.03
C TYR A 127 5.37 3.12 2.67
N LEU A 128 4.63 2.72 1.62
CA LEU A 128 4.63 3.45 0.36
C LEU A 128 3.40 4.35 0.28
N ALA A 129 3.60 5.59 -0.17
CA ALA A 129 2.52 6.53 -0.38
C ALA A 129 1.82 6.32 -1.73
N GLY A 130 0.51 6.57 -1.77
CA GLY A 130 -0.21 6.90 -3.01
C GLY A 130 0.07 8.34 -3.44
N THR A 131 -0.94 9.00 -4.04
CA THR A 131 -0.90 10.43 -4.36
C THR A 131 -2.16 11.12 -3.83
N PHE A 132 -2.17 12.45 -3.79
CA PHE A 132 -3.41 13.24 -3.60
C PHE A 132 -4.30 13.26 -4.85
N GLY A 133 -3.98 12.46 -5.87
CA GLY A 133 -4.63 12.42 -7.16
C GLY A 133 -3.61 12.43 -8.31
N GLY A 134 -3.94 11.75 -9.40
CA GLY A 134 -3.08 11.64 -10.58
C GLY A 134 -1.97 10.61 -10.44
N ALA A 135 -1.08 10.61 -11.45
CA ALA A 135 -0.05 9.60 -11.64
C ALA A 135 1.35 10.13 -11.32
N VAL A 136 2.19 9.30 -10.72
CA VAL A 136 3.60 9.60 -10.42
C VAL A 136 4.50 8.39 -10.67
N THR A 137 5.78 8.64 -10.96
CA THR A 137 6.83 7.62 -10.92
C THR A 137 7.89 8.05 -9.92
N ARG A 138 8.22 7.17 -8.97
CA ARG A 138 9.13 7.44 -7.86
C ARG A 138 10.30 6.47 -7.88
N GLU A 139 11.51 6.95 -7.61
CA GLU A 139 12.69 6.14 -7.30
C GLU A 139 12.87 6.11 -5.79
N CYS A 140 13.07 4.92 -5.20
CA CYS A 140 13.10 4.79 -3.75
C CYS A 140 14.07 3.70 -3.29
N ASP A 141 15.01 4.08 -2.43
CA ASP A 141 15.88 3.14 -1.73
C ASP A 141 15.22 2.65 -0.44
N MET A 142 15.23 1.34 -0.20
CA MET A 142 14.72 0.74 1.03
C MET A 142 15.63 -0.38 1.55
N PRO A 143 15.70 -0.61 2.87
CA PRO A 143 16.44 -1.74 3.43
C PRO A 143 15.74 -3.08 3.17
N ALA A 144 16.52 -4.16 3.02
CA ALA A 144 15.97 -5.52 2.98
C ALA A 144 15.26 -5.92 4.28
N GLY A 145 14.37 -6.91 4.17
CA GLY A 145 13.70 -7.54 5.31
C GLY A 145 12.47 -6.81 5.84
N LYS A 146 12.08 -5.66 5.25
CA LYS A 146 10.85 -4.94 5.62
C LYS A 146 9.63 -5.50 4.89
N LYS A 147 8.50 -5.62 5.59
CA LYS A 147 7.18 -5.79 4.96
C LYS A 147 6.74 -4.46 4.39
N ILE A 148 6.26 -4.41 3.15
CA ILE A 148 5.80 -3.16 2.53
C ILE A 148 4.29 -3.02 2.77
N VAL A 149 3.84 -1.85 3.21
CA VAL A 149 2.41 -1.56 3.40
C VAL A 149 2.03 -0.37 2.53
N LEU A 150 0.98 -0.51 1.73
CA LEU A 150 0.54 0.52 0.80
C LEU A 150 -0.98 0.50 0.61
N PRO A 151 -1.62 1.66 0.43
CA PRO A 151 -2.97 1.75 -0.10
C PRO A 151 -2.95 1.69 -1.62
N LEU A 152 -3.97 1.08 -2.22
CA LEU A 152 -4.28 1.24 -3.64
C LEU A 152 -5.14 2.49 -3.84
N VAL A 153 -6.19 2.59 -3.02
CA VAL A 153 -7.02 3.78 -2.82
C VAL A 153 -7.63 3.66 -1.43
N ASN A 154 -7.62 4.76 -0.69
CA ASN A 154 -8.05 4.79 0.70
C ASN A 154 -8.73 6.11 1.06
N GLN A 155 -9.42 6.08 2.20
CA GLN A 155 -10.05 7.23 2.83
C GLN A 155 -9.76 7.17 4.32
N TRP A 156 -9.56 8.32 4.91
CA TRP A 156 -9.43 8.48 6.35
C TRP A 156 -10.07 9.80 6.75
N TRP A 157 -10.42 9.89 8.02
CA TRP A 157 -10.96 11.10 8.60
C TRP A 157 -10.32 11.31 9.97
N ILE A 158 -9.96 12.56 10.25
CA ILE A 158 -9.44 13.00 11.53
C ILE A 158 -10.46 13.89 12.24
N ALA A 159 -10.65 13.65 13.51
CA ALA A 159 -11.55 14.39 14.37
C ALA A 159 -10.86 15.63 14.93
N ALA A 160 -10.90 16.74 14.18
CA ALA A 160 -10.37 18.01 14.69
C ALA A 160 -11.11 18.47 15.95
N PRO A 161 -10.41 18.79 17.05
CA PRO A 161 -11.02 19.14 18.33
C PRO A 161 -11.85 20.43 18.25
N GLU A 162 -11.61 21.28 17.25
CA GLU A 162 -12.42 22.47 16.96
C GLU A 162 -13.88 22.13 16.58
N TYR A 163 -14.11 20.96 15.98
CA TYR A 163 -15.42 20.50 15.52
C TYR A 163 -15.97 19.33 16.34
N TYR A 164 -15.07 18.52 16.89
CA TYR A 164 -15.38 17.29 17.62
C TYR A 164 -14.67 17.31 18.98
N PRO A 165 -15.17 18.10 19.96
CA PRO A 165 -14.46 18.40 21.20
C PRO A 165 -14.43 17.24 22.20
N ASP A 166 -15.22 16.18 21.99
CA ASP A 166 -15.36 15.05 22.91
C ASP A 166 -15.67 13.73 22.18
N GLU A 167 -15.46 12.61 22.87
CA GLU A 167 -15.71 11.26 22.33
C GLU A 167 -17.15 11.05 21.84
N GLU A 168 -18.14 11.71 22.47
CA GLU A 168 -19.54 11.61 22.06
C GLU A 168 -19.76 12.26 20.68
N SER A 169 -19.19 13.44 20.45
CA SER A 169 -19.23 14.14 19.17
C SER A 169 -18.51 13.38 18.05
N VAL A 170 -17.41 12.69 18.36
CA VAL A 170 -16.69 11.80 17.44
C VAL A 170 -17.55 10.59 17.10
N ALA A 171 -18.04 9.86 18.10
CA ALA A 171 -18.86 8.67 17.91
C ALA A 171 -20.15 8.98 17.11
N ALA A 172 -20.74 10.16 17.31
CA ALA A 172 -21.95 10.58 16.62
C ALA A 172 -21.78 10.76 15.10
N VAL A 173 -20.58 11.08 14.61
CA VAL A 173 -20.32 11.32 13.17
C VAL A 173 -19.77 10.10 12.44
N ILE A 174 -19.21 9.11 13.14
CA ILE A 174 -18.65 7.90 12.53
C ILE A 174 -19.61 7.24 11.51
N PRO A 175 -20.90 7.02 11.79
CA PRO A 175 -21.82 6.40 10.83
C PRO A 175 -21.92 7.15 9.49
N TYR A 176 -21.79 8.49 9.50
CA TYR A 176 -21.82 9.29 8.28
C TYR A 176 -20.61 8.99 7.37
N PHE A 177 -19.41 8.87 7.95
CA PHE A 177 -18.22 8.51 7.19
C PHE A 177 -18.29 7.06 6.70
N LEU A 178 -18.78 6.14 7.52
CA LEU A 178 -18.94 4.74 7.11
C LEU A 178 -19.90 4.58 5.92
N ASP A 179 -21.03 5.30 5.92
CA ASP A 179 -21.97 5.31 4.80
C ASP A 179 -21.31 5.90 3.54
N SER A 180 -20.60 7.03 3.68
CA SER A 180 -19.88 7.66 2.56
C SER A 180 -18.80 6.73 1.98
N TRP A 181 -18.07 6.00 2.82
CA TRP A 181 -17.01 5.09 2.37
C TRP A 181 -17.57 3.81 1.75
N ALA A 182 -18.70 3.31 2.23
CA ALA A 182 -19.41 2.21 1.59
C ALA A 182 -19.87 2.58 0.18
N GLU A 183 -20.33 3.81 -0.04
CA GLU A 183 -20.66 4.32 -1.38
C GLU A 183 -19.41 4.43 -2.28
N ALA A 184 -18.30 4.95 -1.76
CA ALA A 184 -17.05 5.03 -2.50
C ALA A 184 -16.49 3.64 -2.88
N ARG A 185 -16.58 2.66 -1.97
CA ARG A 185 -16.26 1.25 -2.26
C ARG A 185 -17.13 0.73 -3.40
N ALA A 186 -18.45 0.92 -3.31
CA ALA A 186 -19.39 0.48 -4.35
C ALA A 186 -19.15 1.14 -5.72
N ASN A 187 -18.57 2.35 -5.72
CA ASN A 187 -18.21 3.09 -6.93
C ASN A 187 -16.74 2.89 -7.37
N THR A 188 -15.97 2.05 -6.69
CA THR A 188 -14.59 1.74 -7.09
C THR A 188 -14.61 0.96 -8.40
N CYS A 189 -13.97 1.52 -9.43
CA CYS A 189 -14.08 1.05 -10.81
C CYS A 189 -12.76 0.62 -11.43
N SER A 190 -11.65 0.86 -10.73
CA SER A 190 -10.33 0.35 -11.10
C SER A 190 -9.48 0.18 -9.85
N LEU A 191 -8.72 -0.91 -9.80
CA LEU A 191 -7.70 -1.19 -8.80
C LEU A 191 -6.50 -1.81 -9.51
N THR A 192 -5.29 -1.43 -9.11
CA THR A 192 -4.06 -1.95 -9.69
C THR A 192 -3.05 -2.18 -8.59
N LEU A 193 -2.56 -3.40 -8.49
CA LEU A 193 -1.33 -3.75 -7.79
C LEU A 193 -0.53 -4.71 -8.66
N ARG A 194 0.66 -4.29 -9.10
CA ARG A 194 1.59 -5.13 -9.85
C ARG A 194 2.94 -5.16 -9.17
N ILE A 195 3.56 -6.33 -9.13
CA ILE A 195 4.93 -6.52 -8.65
C ILE A 195 5.73 -7.12 -9.79
N ASP A 196 6.79 -6.42 -10.20
CA ASP A 196 7.66 -6.78 -11.33
C ASP A 196 6.87 -7.10 -12.62
N GLY A 197 5.82 -6.30 -12.86
CA GLY A 197 4.97 -6.41 -14.03
C GLY A 197 3.93 -7.54 -13.97
N HIS A 198 3.73 -8.20 -12.83
CA HIS A 198 2.70 -9.20 -12.62
C HIS A 198 1.56 -8.67 -11.76
N ASP A 199 0.33 -8.76 -12.26
CA ASP A 199 -0.87 -8.40 -11.50
C ASP A 199 -1.04 -9.30 -10.27
N VAL A 200 -1.30 -8.68 -9.13
CA VAL A 200 -1.47 -9.38 -7.85
C VAL A 200 -2.85 -10.01 -7.72
N ARG A 201 -3.87 -9.42 -8.35
CA ARG A 201 -5.23 -9.94 -8.51
C ARG A 201 -5.74 -9.66 -9.92
N ASP A 202 -6.67 -10.50 -10.37
CA ASP A 202 -7.19 -10.47 -11.75
C ASP A 202 -8.47 -9.63 -11.90
N SER A 203 -9.19 -9.37 -10.79
CA SER A 203 -10.46 -8.64 -10.80
C SER A 203 -10.63 -7.71 -9.59
N ILE A 204 -11.54 -6.74 -9.70
CA ILE A 204 -11.89 -5.84 -8.59
C ILE A 204 -12.52 -6.63 -7.45
N GLU A 205 -13.32 -7.65 -7.76
CA GLU A 205 -13.94 -8.52 -6.78
C GLU A 205 -12.88 -9.26 -5.93
N ASP A 206 -11.81 -9.76 -6.55
CA ASP A 206 -10.73 -10.41 -5.81
C ASP A 206 -9.97 -9.41 -4.91
N TYR A 207 -9.79 -8.16 -5.36
CA TYR A 207 -9.25 -7.10 -4.51
C TYR A 207 -10.19 -6.74 -3.35
N ASP A 208 -11.50 -6.77 -3.58
CA ASP A 208 -12.53 -6.44 -2.61
C ASP A 208 -12.64 -7.48 -1.49
N ASP A 209 -12.54 -8.76 -1.84
CA ASP A 209 -12.54 -9.86 -0.88
C ASP A 209 -11.24 -9.88 -0.05
N ASP A 210 -10.09 -9.60 -0.68
CA ASP A 210 -8.80 -9.80 -0.02
C ASP A 210 -8.23 -8.55 0.66
N PHE A 211 -8.42 -7.36 0.09
CA PHE A 211 -7.64 -6.15 0.44
C PHE A 211 -8.47 -4.99 0.99
N TYR A 212 -9.81 -5.07 0.96
CA TYR A 212 -10.65 -4.02 1.55
C TYR A 212 -10.81 -4.21 3.06
N LEU A 213 -10.54 -3.17 3.84
CA LEU A 213 -10.82 -3.14 5.28
C LEU A 213 -11.35 -1.80 5.75
N VAL A 214 -11.97 -1.82 6.94
CA VAL A 214 -12.48 -0.65 7.66
C VAL A 214 -11.96 -0.72 9.09
N VAL A 215 -11.49 0.41 9.60
CA VAL A 215 -11.17 0.65 11.02
C VAL A 215 -12.08 1.77 11.49
N ASP A 216 -13.13 1.40 12.21
CA ASP A 216 -14.18 2.29 12.71
C ASP A 216 -14.07 2.59 14.22
N GLU A 217 -13.27 1.80 14.95
CA GLU A 217 -12.80 2.16 16.29
C GLU A 217 -11.75 3.28 16.17
N PRO A 218 -11.96 4.46 16.78
CA PRO A 218 -11.03 5.57 16.65
C PRO A 218 -9.63 5.25 17.20
N PHE A 219 -8.60 5.63 16.44
CA PHE A 219 -7.20 5.54 16.85
C PHE A 219 -6.52 6.91 16.79
N GLU A 220 -5.50 7.13 17.62
CA GLU A 220 -4.79 8.41 17.64
C GLU A 220 -3.80 8.53 16.46
N VAL A 221 -3.79 9.72 15.84
CA VAL A 221 -2.81 10.16 14.85
C VAL A 221 -2.25 11.52 15.24
N ASP A 222 -0.96 11.74 15.00
CA ASP A 222 -0.34 13.05 15.17
C ASP A 222 -0.25 13.75 13.81
N VAL A 223 -0.97 14.86 13.64
CA VAL A 223 -1.01 15.59 12.37
C VAL A 223 0.04 16.70 12.40
N ALA A 224 1.07 16.59 11.55
CA ALA A 224 2.24 17.44 11.60
C ALA A 224 2.11 18.79 10.88
N TRP A 225 0.98 19.05 10.21
CA TRP A 225 0.74 20.30 9.48
C TRP A 225 -0.56 20.99 9.89
N GLU A 226 -0.57 22.32 9.78
CA GLU A 226 -1.81 23.09 9.89
C GLU A 226 -2.65 22.88 8.62
N LEU A 227 -3.90 22.50 8.80
CA LEU A 227 -4.92 22.52 7.75
C LEU A 227 -5.76 23.79 7.91
N ASP A 228 -6.49 24.18 6.87
CA ASP A 228 -7.41 25.35 6.91
C ASP A 228 -8.42 25.31 8.07
N TRP A 229 -8.59 24.14 8.69
CA TRP A 229 -9.58 23.83 9.72
C TRP A 229 -9.00 23.21 11.00
N THR A 230 -7.69 23.02 11.13
CA THR A 230 -7.05 22.57 12.39
C THR A 230 -5.57 22.95 12.46
N VAL A 231 -5.06 23.21 13.66
CA VAL A 231 -3.64 23.57 13.90
C VAL A 231 -2.70 22.36 13.99
N GLY A 232 -3.21 21.14 13.78
CA GLY A 232 -2.45 19.89 13.92
C GLY A 232 -2.37 19.38 15.36
N GLY A 233 -1.64 18.29 15.55
CA GLY A 233 -1.49 17.57 16.82
C GLY A 233 -2.25 16.25 16.90
N LEU A 234 -2.30 15.69 18.11
CA LEU A 234 -2.96 14.40 18.38
C LEU A 234 -4.47 14.49 18.23
N MET A 235 -5.03 13.70 17.33
CA MET A 235 -6.46 13.64 17.03
C MET A 235 -6.92 12.21 16.80
N PRO A 236 -8.17 11.87 17.17
CA PRO A 236 -8.77 10.60 16.77
C PRO A 236 -8.92 10.51 15.25
N SER A 237 -8.76 9.32 14.70
CA SER A 237 -8.93 9.01 13.29
C SER A 237 -9.66 7.70 13.11
N ILE A 238 -10.39 7.58 12.00
CA ILE A 238 -10.89 6.31 11.45
C ILE A 238 -10.47 6.22 9.98
N GLY A 239 -10.58 5.04 9.37
CA GLY A 239 -10.22 4.88 7.97
C GLY A 239 -10.79 3.63 7.31
N ALA A 240 -10.81 3.65 5.99
CA ALA A 240 -11.20 2.52 5.16
C ALA A 240 -10.47 2.55 3.82
N GLY A 241 -10.41 1.42 3.13
CA GLY A 241 -9.90 1.38 1.77
C GLY A 241 -9.29 0.05 1.40
N TYR A 242 -8.67 0.02 0.22
CA TYR A 242 -7.93 -1.12 -0.28
C TYR A 242 -6.46 -0.97 0.11
N TYR A 243 -5.97 -1.85 0.96
CA TYR A 243 -4.57 -1.90 1.39
C TYR A 243 -3.96 -3.26 1.08
N ALA A 244 -2.67 -3.30 0.81
CA ALA A 244 -1.92 -4.54 0.64
C ALA A 244 -0.69 -4.55 1.54
N VAL A 245 -0.32 -5.74 1.99
CA VAL A 245 0.94 -6.00 2.68
C VAL A 245 1.79 -6.89 1.80
N ILE A 246 2.98 -6.47 1.42
CA ILE A 246 3.87 -7.26 0.60
C ILE A 246 5.00 -7.77 1.49
N ASN A 247 5.11 -9.10 1.57
CA ASN A 247 6.22 -9.77 2.25
C ASN A 247 7.57 -9.29 1.71
N PRO A 248 8.64 -9.32 2.52
CA PRO A 248 9.94 -8.75 2.13
C PRO A 248 10.39 -9.20 0.74
N LEU A 249 10.77 -8.21 -0.06
CA LEU A 249 11.39 -8.43 -1.36
C LEU A 249 12.85 -8.81 -1.17
N PRO A 250 13.40 -9.67 -2.04
CA PRO A 250 14.84 -9.95 -2.03
C PRO A 250 15.64 -8.67 -2.35
N PRO A 251 16.92 -8.58 -1.96
CA PRO A 251 17.79 -7.51 -2.41
C PRO A 251 17.84 -7.39 -3.93
N GLY A 252 17.79 -6.17 -4.45
CA GLY A 252 17.78 -5.89 -5.89
C GLY A 252 16.74 -4.84 -6.30
N ASP A 253 16.61 -4.68 -7.62
CA ASP A 253 15.68 -3.73 -8.22
C ASP A 253 14.32 -4.38 -8.44
N HIS A 254 13.26 -3.70 -8.00
CA HIS A 254 11.88 -4.12 -8.14
C HIS A 254 10.99 -2.99 -8.63
N VAL A 255 9.90 -3.33 -9.31
CA VAL A 255 8.87 -2.37 -9.71
C VAL A 255 7.57 -2.70 -9.01
N ILE A 256 7.03 -1.74 -8.27
CA ILE A 256 5.68 -1.82 -7.71
C ILE A 256 4.81 -0.77 -8.38
N GLU A 257 3.73 -1.21 -9.03
CA GLU A 257 2.70 -0.33 -9.57
C GLU A 257 1.47 -0.45 -8.68
N LEU A 258 0.99 0.67 -8.15
CA LEU A 258 -0.19 0.74 -7.28
C LEU A 258 -1.14 1.84 -7.75
N GLY A 259 -2.44 1.64 -7.56
CA GLY A 259 -3.43 2.68 -7.82
C GLY A 259 -4.86 2.21 -7.71
N GLY A 260 -5.78 3.17 -7.81
CA GLY A 260 -7.20 2.93 -7.79
C GLY A 260 -8.01 4.14 -8.27
N GLU A 261 -9.22 3.86 -8.72
CA GLU A 261 -10.17 4.85 -9.19
C GLU A 261 -11.54 4.65 -8.54
N ILE A 262 -12.05 5.71 -7.91
CA ILE A 262 -13.45 5.82 -7.49
C ILE A 262 -14.17 6.59 -8.59
N CYS A 263 -15.14 5.92 -9.22
CA CYS A 263 -16.02 6.50 -10.21
C CYS A 263 -17.24 7.16 -9.55
N GLY A 264 -18.15 7.71 -10.35
CA GLY A 264 -19.40 8.28 -9.86
C GLY A 264 -19.35 9.80 -9.71
N ASP A 265 -20.16 10.33 -8.78
CA ASP A 265 -20.43 11.76 -8.67
C ASP A 265 -19.27 12.56 -8.04
N SER A 266 -18.40 11.90 -7.28
CA SER A 266 -17.18 12.47 -6.71
C SER A 266 -15.96 11.65 -7.16
N PRO A 267 -15.53 11.79 -8.43
CA PRO A 267 -14.50 10.94 -8.98
C PRO A 267 -13.12 11.25 -8.38
N PHE A 268 -12.34 10.20 -8.15
CA PHE A 268 -10.96 10.27 -7.69
C PHE A 268 -10.12 9.21 -8.38
N SER A 269 -8.88 9.53 -8.75
CA SER A 269 -7.92 8.57 -9.29
C SER A 269 -6.52 8.85 -8.77
N THR A 270 -5.81 7.79 -8.40
CA THR A 270 -4.43 7.82 -7.94
C THR A 270 -3.65 6.68 -8.58
N SER A 271 -2.42 6.93 -8.99
CA SER A 271 -1.48 5.87 -9.35
C SER A 271 -0.03 6.26 -9.06
N ALA A 272 0.76 5.28 -8.61
CA ALA A 272 2.18 5.42 -8.41
C ALA A 272 2.93 4.21 -8.94
N THR A 273 4.01 4.45 -9.67
CA THR A 273 5.01 3.43 -10.03
C THR A 273 6.26 3.69 -9.21
N TYR A 274 6.60 2.76 -8.33
CA TYR A 274 7.85 2.78 -7.57
C TYR A 274 8.90 1.92 -8.25
N GLN A 275 10.03 2.53 -8.58
CA GLN A 275 11.29 1.86 -8.87
C GLN A 275 12.02 1.70 -7.53
N LEU A 276 11.92 0.51 -6.95
CA LEU A 276 12.48 0.19 -5.64
C LEU A 276 13.88 -0.39 -5.77
N HIS A 277 14.81 0.15 -5.01
CA HIS A 277 16.15 -0.38 -4.82
C HIS A 277 16.26 -0.98 -3.42
N VAL A 278 16.12 -2.30 -3.32
CA VAL A 278 16.20 -3.02 -2.05
C VAL A 278 17.66 -3.32 -1.74
N GLY A 279 18.17 -2.72 -0.67
CA GLY A 279 19.54 -2.91 -0.21
C GLY A 279 19.87 -4.38 0.16
N PRO A 280 21.15 -4.74 0.26
CA PRO A 280 21.61 -6.08 0.63
C PRO A 280 21.34 -6.45 2.10
#